data_AF-A0A517U0I3-F1
#
_entry.id   AF-A0A517U0I3-F1
#
_cell.length_a   1.000
_cell.length_b   1.000
_cell.length_c   1.000
_cell.angle_alpha   90.00
_cell.angle_beta   90.00
_cell.angle_gamma   90.00
#
_symmetry.space_group_name_H-M   'P 1'
#
loop_
_entity.id
_entity.type
_entity.pdbx_description
1 polymer ?
#
loop_
_entity_poly.entity_id
_entity_poly.type
_entity_poly.pdbx_seq_one_letter_code
_entity_poly.pdbx_strand_id
1 'polypeptide(L)'
;MYVFTRSRRMEWAEVLHTAAAVAGGVLFASWAGFVAADALRPDFRLAPATYLQGATLLAVFCGYAVGWARPMLGGMISLVGTALFFAASLYGSTAVQAVAESPALLFAVPGVMYLLSAHYGAANKNETTDMT
;
A
#
# COMPACT_ATOMS: atom_id res chain seq x y z
N MET A 1 -14.59 23.00 23.36
CA MET A 1 -14.61 22.67 21.90
C MET A 1 -13.43 21.79 21.47
N TYR A 2 -12.25 21.87 22.10
CA TYR A 2 -11.06 21.05 21.79
C TYR A 2 -11.16 19.54 22.10
N VAL A 3 -12.00 19.13 23.05
CA VAL A 3 -12.13 17.70 23.42
C VAL A 3 -12.85 16.87 22.34
N PHE A 4 -13.80 17.48 21.64
CA PHE A 4 -14.60 16.82 20.59
C PHE A 4 -13.83 16.62 19.27
N THR A 5 -12.85 17.48 18.99
CA THR A 5 -11.94 17.33 17.84
C THR A 5 -10.86 16.28 18.12
N ARG A 6 -10.45 16.12 19.40
CA ARG A 6 -9.48 15.11 19.84
C ARG A 6 -10.01 13.67 19.75
N SER A 7 -11.24 13.42 20.20
CA SER A 7 -11.85 12.08 20.12
C SER A 7 -12.02 11.61 18.67
N ARG A 8 -12.50 12.51 17.79
CA ARG A 8 -12.64 12.19 16.36
C ARG A 8 -11.31 11.88 15.68
N ARG A 9 -10.23 12.64 15.96
CA ARG A 9 -8.91 12.36 15.33
C ARG A 9 -8.35 10.98 15.68
N MET A 10 -8.59 10.50 16.90
CA MET A 10 -8.20 9.15 17.35
C MET A 10 -8.99 8.07 16.60
N GLU A 11 -10.30 8.26 16.49
CA GLU A 11 -11.19 7.36 15.74
C GLU A 11 -10.81 7.28 14.26
N TRP A 12 -10.47 8.42 13.63
CA TRP A 12 -10.05 8.44 12.22
C TRP A 12 -8.70 7.75 11.98
N ALA A 13 -7.72 7.90 12.87
CA ALA A 13 -6.41 7.25 12.70
C ALA A 13 -6.51 5.72 12.76
N GLU A 14 -7.38 5.21 13.64
CA GLU A 14 -7.65 3.78 13.80
C GLU A 14 -8.48 3.23 12.63
N VAL A 15 -9.55 3.93 12.23
CA VAL A 15 -10.36 3.58 11.05
C VAL A 15 -9.51 3.53 9.79
N LEU A 16 -8.62 4.51 9.57
CA LEU A 16 -7.71 4.53 8.42
C LEU A 16 -6.70 3.38 8.47
N HIS A 17 -6.19 3.04 9.65
CA HIS A 17 -5.27 1.91 9.82
C HIS A 17 -5.95 0.58 9.49
N THR A 18 -7.14 0.34 10.06
CA THR A 18 -7.89 -0.89 9.83
C THR A 18 -8.35 -0.99 8.38
N ALA A 19 -8.81 0.11 7.78
CA ALA A 19 -9.19 0.14 6.38
C ALA A 19 -7.97 -0.11 5.45
N ALA A 20 -6.79 0.43 5.78
CA ALA A 20 -5.55 0.14 5.06
C ALA A 20 -5.17 -1.36 5.16
N ALA A 21 -5.28 -1.93 6.36
CA ALA A 21 -5.02 -3.34 6.62
C ALA A 21 -5.95 -4.26 5.80
N VAL A 22 -7.25 -3.97 5.79
CA VAL A 22 -8.24 -4.74 5.03
C VAL A 22 -8.02 -4.57 3.53
N ALA A 23 -7.84 -3.34 3.04
CA ALA A 23 -7.61 -3.07 1.63
C ALA A 23 -6.32 -3.74 1.13
N GLY A 24 -5.22 -3.65 1.89
CA GLY A 24 -3.95 -4.32 1.57
C GLY A 24 -4.09 -5.85 1.55
N GLY A 25 -4.83 -6.41 2.51
CA GLY A 25 -5.13 -7.84 2.56
C GLY A 25 -5.97 -8.32 1.36
N VAL A 26 -7.02 -7.58 1.00
CA VAL A 26 -7.87 -7.87 -0.17
C VAL A 26 -7.08 -7.81 -1.47
N LEU A 27 -6.24 -6.78 -1.64
CA LEU A 27 -5.37 -6.64 -2.81
C LEU A 27 -4.37 -7.79 -2.91
N PHE A 28 -3.76 -8.19 -1.79
CA PHE A 28 -2.85 -9.33 -1.74
C PHE A 28 -3.56 -10.64 -2.11
N ALA A 29 -4.71 -10.92 -1.50
CA ALA A 29 -5.49 -12.12 -1.77
C ALA A 29 -5.96 -12.18 -3.23
N SER A 30 -6.38 -11.05 -3.79
CA SER A 30 -6.82 -10.95 -5.19
C SER A 30 -5.66 -11.22 -6.15
N TRP A 31 -4.49 -10.64 -5.87
CA TRP A 31 -3.28 -10.87 -6.67
C TRP A 31 -2.80 -12.32 -6.56
N ALA A 32 -2.74 -12.88 -5.35
CA ALA A 32 -2.35 -14.28 -5.14
C ALA A 32 -3.32 -15.25 -5.83
N GLY A 33 -4.63 -14.97 -5.77
CA GLY A 33 -5.65 -15.73 -6.49
C GLY A 33 -5.47 -15.68 -8.00
N PHE A 34 -5.13 -14.50 -8.55
CA PHE A 34 -4.83 -14.36 -9.98
C PHE A 34 -3.60 -15.17 -10.37
N VAL A 35 -2.51 -15.09 -9.61
CA VAL A 35 -1.27 -15.86 -9.86
C VAL A 35 -1.54 -17.37 -9.78
N ALA A 36 -2.28 -17.82 -8.78
CA ALA A 36 -2.65 -19.22 -8.63
C ALA A 36 -3.53 -19.70 -9.79
N ALA A 37 -4.50 -18.90 -10.24
CA ALA A 37 -5.34 -19.22 -11.37
C ALA A 37 -4.56 -19.30 -12.69
N ASP A 38 -3.59 -18.40 -12.89
CA ASP A 38 -2.76 -18.41 -14.09
C ASP A 38 -1.75 -19.57 -14.08
N ALA A 39 -1.22 -19.94 -12.92
CA ALA A 39 -0.34 -21.09 -12.75
C ALA A 39 -1.03 -22.45 -13.03
N LEU A 40 -2.36 -22.51 -12.92
CA LEU A 40 -3.15 -23.70 -13.26
C LEU A 40 -3.42 -23.83 -14.77
N ARG A 41 -3.06 -22.83 -15.59
CA ARG A 41 -3.25 -22.90 -17.04
C ARG A 41 -2.15 -23.74 -17.70
N PRO A 42 -2.51 -24.62 -18.65
CA PRO A 42 -1.56 -25.50 -19.33
C PRO A 42 -0.54 -24.74 -20.20
N ASP A 43 -0.86 -23.53 -20.66
CA ASP A 43 0.00 -22.70 -21.51
C ASP A 43 0.83 -21.67 -20.71
N PHE A 44 0.89 -21.80 -19.38
CA PHE A 44 1.54 -20.83 -18.53
C PHE A 44 3.04 -20.72 -18.83
N ARG A 45 3.44 -19.54 -19.34
CA ARG A 45 4.83 -19.16 -19.57
C ARG A 45 5.06 -17.81 -18.92
N LEU A 46 5.78 -17.78 -17.79
CA LEU A 46 6.22 -16.51 -17.22
C LEU A 46 7.21 -15.84 -18.16
N ALA A 47 6.85 -14.65 -18.65
CA ALA A 47 7.82 -13.80 -19.29
C ALA A 47 8.85 -13.33 -18.24
N PRO A 48 10.14 -13.17 -18.60
CA PRO A 48 11.17 -12.66 -17.68
C PRO A 48 10.79 -11.32 -17.02
N ALA A 49 10.10 -10.44 -17.77
CA ALA A 49 9.60 -9.17 -17.28
C ALA A 49 8.56 -9.31 -16.14
N THR A 50 7.82 -10.42 -16.11
CA THR A 50 6.81 -10.71 -15.09
C THR A 50 7.45 -11.02 -13.72
N TYR A 51 8.68 -11.54 -13.68
CA TYR A 51 9.40 -11.75 -12.42
C TYR A 51 9.79 -10.43 -11.74
N LEU A 52 10.23 -9.44 -12.52
CA LEU A 52 10.61 -8.14 -12.00
C LEU A 52 9.39 -7.36 -11.46
N GLN A 53 8.27 -7.44 -12.18
CA GLN A 53 6.99 -6.89 -11.73
C GLN A 53 6.43 -7.63 -10.49
N GLY A 54 6.56 -8.95 -10.45
CA GLY A 54 6.17 -9.75 -9.28
C GLY A 54 7.01 -9.43 -8.04
N ALA A 55 8.33 -9.26 -8.19
CA ALA A 55 9.23 -8.92 -7.10
C ALA A 55 8.93 -7.53 -6.50
N THR A 56 8.62 -6.55 -7.35
CA THR A 56 8.24 -5.20 -6.88
C THR A 56 6.88 -5.19 -6.19
N LEU A 57 5.90 -5.98 -6.67
CA LEU A 57 4.64 -6.20 -5.96
C LEU A 57 4.84 -6.92 -4.62
N LEU A 58 5.73 -7.90 -4.54
CA LEU A 58 6.09 -8.54 -3.28
C LEU A 58 6.61 -7.52 -2.27
N ALA A 59 7.44 -6.56 -2.72
CA ALA A 59 7.90 -5.47 -1.87
C ALA A 59 6.75 -4.56 -1.40
N VAL A 60 5.74 -4.31 -2.24
CA VAL A 60 4.52 -3.59 -1.84
C VAL A 60 3.76 -4.34 -0.74
N PHE A 61 3.56 -5.64 -0.90
CA PHE A 61 2.86 -6.46 0.10
C PHE A 61 3.65 -6.59 1.40
N CYS A 62 4.98 -6.68 1.35
CA CYS A 62 5.82 -6.56 2.52
C CYS A 62 5.62 -5.22 3.23
N GLY A 63 5.46 -4.13 2.47
CA GLY A 63 5.10 -2.82 3.02
C GLY A 63 3.76 -2.84 3.78
N TYR A 64 2.74 -3.54 3.26
CA TYR A 64 1.46 -3.67 3.96
C TYR A 64 1.57 -4.46 5.26
N ALA A 65 2.31 -5.57 5.25
CA ALA A 65 2.55 -6.40 6.43
C ALA A 65 3.35 -5.63 7.50
N VAL A 66 4.37 -4.87 7.10
CA VAL A 66 5.09 -3.96 8.00
C VAL A 66 4.17 -2.84 8.50
N GLY A 67 3.22 -2.40 7.68
CA GLY A 67 2.21 -1.38 8.01
C GLY A 67 1.35 -1.74 9.21
N TRP A 68 1.05 -3.03 9.42
CA TRP A 68 0.31 -3.52 10.60
C TRP A 68 1.02 -3.22 11.91
N ALA A 69 2.35 -3.36 11.95
CA ALA A 69 3.13 -3.07 13.16
C ALA A 69 3.61 -1.62 13.22
N ARG A 70 3.94 -1.03 12.06
CA ARG A 70 4.52 0.30 11.93
C ARG A 70 3.93 1.01 10.70
N PRO A 71 2.84 1.79 10.86
CA PRO A 71 2.12 2.38 9.73
C PRO A 71 3.01 3.32 8.90
N MET A 72 3.90 4.08 9.53
CA MET A 72 4.79 5.00 8.81
C MET A 72 5.80 4.27 7.89
N LEU A 73 6.46 3.23 8.41
CA LEU A 73 7.41 2.44 7.63
C LEU A 73 6.70 1.61 6.56
N GLY A 74 5.55 1.00 6.88
CA GLY A 74 4.79 0.22 5.92
C GLY A 74 4.23 1.07 4.77
N GLY A 75 3.76 2.28 5.08
CA GLY A 75 3.33 3.26 4.08
C GLY A 75 4.47 3.68 3.15
N MET A 76 5.66 3.98 3.70
CA MET A 76 6.83 4.31 2.87
C MET A 76 7.29 3.14 1.99
N ILE A 77 7.42 1.93 2.56
CA ILE A 77 7.87 0.75 1.82
C ILE A 77 6.88 0.40 0.70
N SER A 78 5.57 0.48 0.96
CA SER A 78 4.56 0.20 -0.06
C SER A 78 4.54 1.25 -1.17
N LEU A 79 4.72 2.53 -0.87
CA LEU A 79 4.85 3.57 -1.90
C LEU A 79 6.12 3.39 -2.74
N VAL A 80 7.26 3.09 -2.11
CA VAL A 80 8.51 2.82 -2.84
C VAL A 80 8.36 1.58 -3.71
N GLY A 81 7.77 0.50 -3.20
CA GLY A 81 7.48 -0.70 -3.98
C GLY A 81 6.56 -0.41 -5.17
N THR A 82 5.55 0.45 -4.98
CA THR A 82 4.62 0.82 -6.05
C THR A 82 5.32 1.68 -7.11
N ALA A 83 6.18 2.61 -6.70
CA ALA A 83 7.00 3.39 -7.62
C ALA A 83 7.96 2.51 -8.44
N LEU A 84 8.59 1.52 -7.80
CA LEU A 84 9.44 0.54 -8.48
C LEU A 84 8.64 -0.34 -9.44
N PHE A 85 7.41 -0.73 -9.08
CA PHE A 85 6.51 -1.47 -9.96
C PHE A 85 6.18 -0.67 -11.23
N PHE A 86 5.90 0.63 -11.08
CA PHE A 86 5.70 1.52 -12.22
C PHE A 86 6.96 1.71 -13.07
N ALA A 87 8.13 1.88 -12.44
CA ALA A 87 9.39 1.97 -13.15
C ALA A 87 9.68 0.70 -13.96
N ALA A 88 9.46 -0.48 -13.38
CA ALA A 88 9.58 -1.77 -14.08
C ALA A 88 8.57 -1.90 -15.24
N SER A 89 7.36 -1.38 -15.07
CA SER A 89 6.31 -1.40 -16.09
C SER A 89 6.63 -0.46 -17.26
N LEU A 90 7.19 0.72 -16.98
CA LEU A 90 7.62 1.69 -17.99
C LEU A 90 8.85 1.22 -18.77
N TYR A 91 9.76 0.48 -18.14
CA TYR A 91 10.89 -0.14 -18.85
C TYR A 91 10.43 -1.15 -19.92
N GLY A 92 9.27 -1.77 -19.74
CA GLY A 92 8.69 -2.73 -20.69
C GLY A 92 7.66 -2.13 -21.67
N SER A 93 7.25 -0.87 -21.51
CA SER A 93 6.14 -0.26 -22.23
C SER A 93 6.46 1.18 -22.67
N THR A 94 6.25 1.49 -23.94
CA THR A 94 6.39 2.86 -24.48
C THR A 94 5.18 3.76 -24.21
N ALA A 95 4.10 3.23 -23.63
CA ALA A 95 2.84 3.94 -23.43
C ALA A 95 2.66 4.37 -21.96
N VAL A 96 3.20 5.54 -21.61
CA VAL A 96 3.09 6.16 -20.27
C VAL A 96 1.62 6.37 -19.86
N GLN A 97 0.73 6.68 -20.81
CA GLN A 97 -0.70 6.88 -20.54
C GLN A 97 -1.43 5.61 -20.08
N ALA A 98 -1.07 4.44 -20.62
CA ALA A 98 -1.64 3.17 -20.19
C ALA A 98 -1.23 2.80 -18.75
N VAL A 99 -0.08 3.31 -18.29
CA VAL A 99 0.42 3.09 -16.92
C VAL A 99 -0.31 3.99 -15.92
N ALA A 100 -0.68 5.21 -16.32
CA ALA A 100 -1.40 6.17 -15.49
C ALA A 100 -2.88 5.78 -15.25
N GLU A 101 -3.52 5.09 -16.19
CA GLU A 101 -4.88 4.55 -16.02
C GLU A 101 -4.88 3.12 -15.48
N SER A 102 -3.71 2.59 -15.15
CA SER A 102 -3.58 1.21 -14.71
C SER A 102 -4.26 0.99 -13.36
N PRO A 103 -4.99 -0.14 -13.19
CA PRO A 103 -5.50 -0.55 -11.88
C PRO A 103 -4.36 -0.73 -10.86
N ALA A 104 -3.10 -0.75 -11.28
CA ALA A 104 -1.94 -0.78 -10.40
C ALA A 104 -1.86 0.41 -9.42
N LEU A 105 -2.48 1.55 -9.73
CA LEU A 105 -2.56 2.68 -8.79
C LEU A 105 -3.29 2.29 -7.48
N LEU A 106 -4.18 1.29 -7.52
CA LEU A 106 -4.88 0.79 -6.35
C LEU A 106 -3.92 0.20 -5.30
N PHE A 107 -2.73 -0.28 -5.71
CA PHE A 107 -1.71 -0.76 -4.79
C PHE A 107 -1.04 0.37 -3.98
N ALA A 108 -1.13 1.63 -4.41
CA ALA A 108 -0.66 2.74 -3.58
C ALA A 108 -1.62 3.09 -2.44
N VAL A 109 -2.92 2.78 -2.60
CA VAL A 109 -3.99 3.25 -1.71
C VAL A 109 -3.76 2.83 -0.25
N PRO A 110 -3.48 1.55 0.09
CA PRO A 110 -3.22 1.16 1.47
C PRO A 110 -1.99 1.86 2.05
N GLY A 111 -0.96 2.10 1.23
CA GLY A 111 0.25 2.80 1.65
C GLY A 111 0.00 4.25 2.05
N VAL A 112 -0.80 4.97 1.26
CA VAL A 112 -1.22 6.34 1.57
C VAL A 112 -2.07 6.38 2.85
N MET A 113 -3.01 5.44 3.00
CA MET A 113 -3.85 5.35 4.20
C MET A 113 -3.02 5.08 5.47
N TYR A 114 -1.99 4.23 5.38
CA TYR A 114 -1.04 4.02 6.48
C TYR A 114 -0.25 5.28 6.84
N LEU A 115 0.21 6.06 5.85
CA LEU A 115 0.88 7.33 6.12
C LEU A 115 -0.06 8.36 6.75
N LEU A 116 -1.29 8.46 6.28
CA LEU A 116 -2.31 9.34 6.86
C LEU A 116 -2.61 8.93 8.31
N SER A 117 -2.81 7.63 8.57
CA SER A 117 -2.96 7.10 9.93
C SER A 117 -1.77 7.47 10.83
N ALA A 118 -0.54 7.31 10.33
CA ALA A 118 0.67 7.68 11.07
C ALA A 118 0.76 9.20 11.34
N HIS A 119 0.37 10.04 10.38
CA HIS A 119 0.37 11.49 10.53
C HIS A 119 -0.66 11.95 11.58
N TYR A 120 -1.88 11.43 11.54
CA TYR A 120 -2.92 11.72 12.53
C TYR A 120 -2.53 11.19 13.93
N GLY A 121 -1.83 10.06 14.01
CA GLY A 121 -1.30 9.50 15.26
C GLY A 121 -0.09 10.27 15.82
N ALA A 122 0.79 10.80 14.98
CA ALA A 122 1.99 11.54 15.40
C ALA A 122 1.67 12.96 15.88
N ALA A 123 0.74 13.67 15.23
CA ALA A 123 0.31 15.01 15.64
C ALA A 123 -0.21 15.05 17.09
N ASN A 124 -0.79 13.95 17.56
CA ASN A 124 -1.29 13.81 18.93
C ASN A 124 -0.18 13.71 19.98
N LYS A 125 0.96 13.08 19.67
CA LYS A 125 2.07 12.91 20.63
C LYS A 125 2.73 14.24 20.99
N ASN A 126 2.84 15.14 20.03
CA ASN A 126 3.48 16.45 20.21
C ASN A 126 2.62 17.41 21.05
N GLU A 127 1.28 17.35 20.93
CA GLU A 127 0.37 18.14 21.77
C GLU A 127 0.37 17.69 23.24
N THR A 128 0.59 16.40 23.52
CA THR A 128 0.67 15.91 24.90
C THR A 128 1.95 16.30 25.63
N THR A 129 3.06 16.51 24.91
CA THR A 129 4.33 16.96 25.48
C THR A 129 4.37 18.46 25.76
N ASP A 130 3.54 19.27 25.09
CA ASP A 130 3.42 20.72 25.37
C ASP A 130 2.48 21.04 26.55
N MET A 131 1.73 20.04 27.05
CA MET A 131 0.81 20.20 28.19
C MET A 131 1.39 19.72 29.53
N THR A 132 2.64 19.25 29.55
CA THR A 132 3.40 18.83 30.75
C THR A 132 4.60 19.72 30.95
#